data_AF-A0A372FUU3-F1
#
_entry.id   AF-A0A372FUU3-F1
#
_cell.length_a   1.000
_cell.length_b   1.000
_cell.length_c   1.000
_cell.angle_alpha   90.00
_cell.angle_beta   90.00
_cell.angle_gamma   90.00
#
_symmetry.space_group_name_H-M   'P 1'
#
loop_
_entity.id
_entity.type
_entity.pdbx_description
1 polymer ?
#
loop_
_entity_poly.entity_id
_entity_poly.type
_entity_poly.pdbx_seq_one_letter_code
_entity_poly.pdbx_strand_id
1 'polypeptide(L)'
;MSSPTVGERLARIRRESTLTQEQLAERSGVSIEVIRKLEQGSRGTARLETLHALARALRVPTSALIGDASGAAARREPDHQPLSLAEIRRAIAPVRGLAGAPVVGPTTDPPGLDTLRAHLHVADRVVNAGDYAVALRALPPLLMNARAAVGLATDEELVAANDLFARTQRLAGGLLIQLRAEDLAQTALSGALDSAQRSGNRVVAATVIQTVTWLLMRQGRIGEAARLAIATADEVEPQFSRATPGELAAWGWLLLGAAAACARDNRPDEVTDLIDAAGAAAVRIGERVPPADQLMLVGGFDTAKVQMQRVEAAAVAGEAERVLKLSEKVPPAPTISRSAWRRHRLDVAWAYTHLRRYGKATTVLTHLRDMSPTWLRQQRYARDIVEQIVAGRRRAMTHELTELAEMMGCSR
;
A
#
# COMPACT_ATOMS: atom_id res chain seq x y z
N MET A 1 16.96 8.65 6.26
CA MET A 1 17.03 9.43 7.52
C MET A 1 15.70 9.23 8.24
N SER A 2 15.72 8.62 9.43
CA SER A 2 14.53 8.42 10.27
C SER A 2 13.82 9.76 10.49
N SER A 3 12.49 9.75 10.69
CA SER A 3 11.84 10.91 11.30
C SER A 3 12.51 11.15 12.65
N PRO A 4 12.98 12.38 12.94
CA PRO A 4 13.79 12.62 14.12
C PRO A 4 13.00 12.25 15.37
N THR A 5 13.62 11.65 16.37
CA THR A 5 12.99 11.38 17.66
C THR A 5 12.70 12.70 18.39
N VAL A 6 11.89 12.64 19.47
CA VAL A 6 11.68 13.81 20.34
C VAL A 6 13.02 14.33 20.87
N GLY A 7 13.94 13.43 21.22
CA GLY A 7 15.30 13.75 21.65
C GLY A 7 16.15 14.43 20.57
N GLU A 8 16.11 13.92 19.34
CA GLU A 8 16.85 14.50 18.21
C GLU A 8 16.30 15.88 17.82
N ARG A 9 14.97 16.07 17.86
CA ARG A 9 14.34 17.39 17.66
C ARG A 9 14.72 18.36 18.76
N LEU A 10 14.69 17.92 20.02
CA LEU A 10 15.08 18.71 21.17
C LEU A 10 16.54 19.16 21.05
N ALA A 11 17.46 18.23 20.76
CA ALA A 11 18.88 18.53 20.59
C ALA A 11 19.13 19.50 19.43
N ARG A 12 18.45 19.31 18.30
CA ARG A 12 18.56 20.20 17.14
C ARG A 12 18.08 21.62 17.48
N ILE A 13 16.86 21.78 17.99
CA ILE A 13 16.28 23.08 18.33
C ILE A 13 17.08 23.78 19.43
N ARG A 14 17.58 23.04 20.43
CA ARG A 14 18.45 23.58 21.48
C ARG A 14 19.75 24.15 20.89
N ARG A 15 20.40 23.42 19.98
CA ARG A 15 21.64 23.87 19.31
C ARG A 15 21.38 25.07 18.41
N GLU A 16 20.28 25.08 17.66
CA GLU A 16 19.83 26.23 16.87
C GLU A 16 19.56 27.46 17.75
N SER A 17 19.12 27.24 19.00
CA SER A 17 18.91 28.28 20.01
C SER A 17 20.17 28.62 20.82
N THR A 18 21.33 28.06 20.47
CA THR A 18 22.65 28.28 21.12
C THR A 18 22.65 28.06 22.63
N LEU A 19 21.86 27.11 23.15
CA LEU A 19 21.82 26.79 24.59
C LEU A 19 22.62 25.52 24.92
N THR A 20 23.29 25.48 26.07
CA THR A 20 23.81 24.24 26.65
C THR A 20 22.69 23.40 27.29
N GLN A 21 22.97 22.14 27.66
CA GLN A 21 21.99 21.30 28.37
C GLN A 21 21.67 21.89 29.75
N GLU A 22 22.68 22.45 30.41
CA GLU A 22 22.62 23.13 31.71
C GLU A 22 21.74 24.38 31.61
N GLN A 23 21.96 25.23 30.60
CA GLN A 23 21.16 26.43 30.37
C GLN A 23 19.71 26.11 30.01
N LEU A 24 19.47 25.03 29.25
CA LEU A 24 18.12 24.58 28.97
C LEU A 24 17.44 24.04 30.24
N ALA A 25 18.17 23.30 31.09
CA ALA A 25 17.66 22.80 32.36
C ALA A 25 17.22 23.94 33.28
N GLU A 26 18.09 24.94 33.45
CA GLU A 26 17.82 26.14 34.25
C GLU A 26 16.59 26.90 33.73
N ARG A 27 16.53 27.15 32.41
CA ARG A 27 15.42 27.91 31.80
C ARG A 27 14.10 27.16 31.76
N SER A 28 14.11 25.83 31.75
CA SER A 28 12.91 25.00 31.67
C SER A 28 12.43 24.48 33.02
N GLY A 29 13.27 24.54 34.06
CA GLY A 29 13.00 23.88 35.34
C GLY A 29 13.00 22.35 35.26
N VAL A 30 13.47 21.77 34.14
CA VAL A 30 13.58 20.32 33.94
C VAL A 30 15.00 19.89 34.30
N SER A 31 15.15 18.76 35.00
CA SER A 31 16.48 18.30 35.40
C SER A 31 17.37 18.02 34.18
N ILE A 32 18.64 18.39 34.31
CA ILE A 32 19.64 18.16 33.26
C ILE A 32 19.75 16.68 32.87
N GLU A 33 19.56 15.79 33.83
CA GLU A 33 19.58 14.34 33.60
C GLU A 33 18.42 13.89 32.68
N VAL A 34 17.24 14.49 32.83
CA VAL A 34 16.10 14.21 31.95
C VAL A 34 16.38 14.72 30.53
N ILE A 35 16.93 15.93 30.38
CA ILE A 35 17.32 16.47 29.07
C ILE A 35 18.37 15.57 28.41
N ARG A 36 19.41 15.17 29.16
CA ARG A 36 20.48 14.29 28.68
C ARG A 36 19.95 12.93 28.23
N LYS A 37 19.08 12.29 29.03
CA LYS A 37 18.45 11.01 28.68
C LYS A 37 17.54 11.10 27.44
N LEU A 38 16.84 12.23 27.27
CA LEU A 38 16.04 12.48 26.07
C LEU A 38 16.93 12.65 24.82
N GLU A 39 17.94 13.52 24.88
CA GLU A 39 18.82 13.79 23.73
C GLU A 39 19.69 12.58 23.32
N GLN A 40 20.04 11.71 24.27
CA GLN A 40 20.78 10.46 24.01
C GLN A 40 19.89 9.31 23.51
N GLY A 41 18.56 9.50 23.49
CA GLY A 41 17.62 8.45 23.09
C GLY A 41 17.45 7.31 24.10
N SER A 42 18.11 7.35 25.26
CA SER A 42 17.92 6.38 26.35
C SER A 42 16.53 6.49 27.00
N ARG A 43 15.85 7.62 26.79
CA ARG A 43 14.42 7.81 27.07
C ARG A 43 13.70 8.28 25.81
N GLY A 44 12.81 7.44 25.26
CA GLY A 44 12.16 7.71 23.97
C GLY A 44 11.16 8.88 23.95
N THR A 45 10.62 9.29 25.11
CA THR A 45 9.73 10.46 25.24
C THR A 45 9.62 10.94 26.71
N ALA A 46 9.06 12.14 26.93
CA ALA A 46 8.75 12.68 28.25
C ALA A 46 7.25 12.93 28.43
N ARG A 47 6.82 13.21 29.68
CA ARG A 47 5.45 13.65 29.95
C ARG A 47 5.17 14.97 29.24
N LEU A 48 3.91 15.21 28.86
CA LEU A 48 3.53 16.41 28.11
C LEU A 48 3.90 17.71 28.83
N GLU A 49 3.78 17.75 30.16
CA GLU A 49 4.19 18.88 30.99
C GLU A 49 5.69 19.17 30.87
N THR A 50 6.53 18.13 30.85
CA THR A 50 7.98 18.24 30.66
C THR A 50 8.31 18.75 29.25
N LEU A 51 7.65 18.19 28.23
CA LEU A 51 7.81 18.66 26.84
C LEU A 51 7.33 20.12 26.68
N HIS A 52 6.26 20.50 27.37
CA HIS A 52 5.75 21.85 27.36
C HIS A 52 6.70 22.84 28.03
N ALA A 53 7.29 22.49 29.18
CA ALA A 53 8.29 23.31 29.86
C ALA A 53 9.55 23.52 29.01
N LEU A 54 10.04 22.45 28.36
CA LEU A 54 11.18 22.51 27.43
C LEU A 54 10.86 23.38 26.20
N ALA A 55 9.68 23.21 25.61
CA ALA A 55 9.24 23.98 24.45
C ALA A 55 9.14 25.48 24.77
N ARG A 56 8.59 25.82 25.93
CA ARG A 56 8.49 27.19 26.43
C ARG A 56 9.86 27.83 26.61
N ALA A 57 10.81 27.11 27.22
CA ALA A 57 12.19 27.58 27.40
C ALA A 57 12.89 27.84 26.05
N LEU A 58 12.59 27.01 25.05
CA LEU A 58 13.09 27.13 23.68
C LEU A 58 12.29 28.09 22.79
N ARG A 59 11.20 28.69 23.29
CA ARG A 59 10.28 29.57 22.54
C ARG A 59 9.74 28.93 21.25
N VAL A 60 9.47 27.64 21.28
CA VAL A 60 8.84 26.90 20.19
C VAL A 60 7.51 26.32 20.66
N PRO A 61 6.54 26.07 19.75
CA PRO A 61 5.35 25.33 20.12
C PRO A 61 5.72 23.90 20.57
N THR A 62 5.00 23.33 21.53
CA THR A 62 5.27 21.97 22.04
C THR A 62 5.22 20.90 20.95
N SER A 63 4.43 21.14 19.89
CA SER A 63 4.38 20.32 18.68
C SER A 63 5.72 20.23 17.93
N ALA A 64 6.58 21.25 18.03
CA ALA A 64 7.92 21.22 17.42
C ALA A 64 8.86 20.22 18.12
N LEU A 65 8.61 19.86 19.39
CA LEU A 65 9.38 18.84 20.12
C LEU A 65 8.78 17.45 19.94
N ILE A 66 7.46 17.33 20.11
CA ILE A 66 6.74 16.06 19.94
C ILE A 66 6.89 15.54 18.50
N GLY A 67 6.91 16.46 17.54
CA GLY A 67 6.76 16.16 16.12
C GLY A 67 5.39 15.54 15.83
N ASP A 68 5.23 15.07 14.60
CA ASP A 68 4.02 14.37 14.22
C ASP A 68 4.07 12.95 14.80
N ALA A 69 3.21 12.65 15.78
CA ALA A 69 3.15 11.36 16.49
C ALA A 69 2.71 10.18 15.60
N SER A 70 2.64 10.41 14.29
CA SER A 70 2.42 9.50 13.18
C SER A 70 3.55 8.49 12.93
N GLY A 71 4.15 7.95 13.98
CA GLY A 71 4.93 6.72 13.90
C GLY A 71 4.02 5.51 13.69
N ALA A 72 3.23 5.50 12.62
CA ALA A 72 2.72 4.22 12.12
C ALA A 72 3.90 3.53 11.44
N ALA A 73 4.76 2.94 12.26
CA ALA A 73 5.72 1.99 11.79
C ALA A 73 4.91 0.84 11.18
N ALA A 74 4.93 0.73 9.85
CA ALA A 74 4.86 -0.57 9.22
C ALA A 74 5.80 -1.47 10.05
N ARG A 75 5.25 -2.49 10.71
CA ARG A 75 5.90 -3.15 11.85
C ARG A 75 7.34 -3.56 11.51
N ARG A 76 8.21 -3.32 12.49
CA ARG A 76 9.66 -3.61 12.55
C ARG A 76 10.03 -4.95 11.90
N GLU A 77 10.87 -4.89 10.88
CA GLU A 77 11.94 -5.90 10.73
C GLU A 77 13.23 -5.32 11.33
N PRO A 78 14.13 -6.16 11.89
CA PRO A 78 15.08 -5.73 12.92
C PRO A 78 16.10 -4.66 12.51
N ASP A 79 16.34 -4.42 11.21
CA ASP A 79 17.47 -3.61 10.77
C ASP A 79 17.15 -2.45 9.80
N HIS A 80 15.90 -1.97 9.69
CA HIS A 80 15.56 -0.90 8.73
C HIS A 80 14.85 0.32 9.32
N GLN A 81 15.22 1.51 8.84
CA GLN A 81 14.57 2.78 9.18
C GLN A 81 13.09 2.75 8.75
N PRO A 82 12.13 3.00 9.68
CA PRO A 82 10.71 3.05 9.33
C PRO A 82 10.42 4.12 8.29
N LEU A 83 9.65 3.78 7.26
CA LEU A 83 9.08 4.78 6.35
C LEU A 83 8.10 5.67 7.13
N SER A 84 8.32 6.98 7.10
CA SER A 84 7.42 7.92 7.77
C SER A 84 6.09 8.01 7.04
N LEU A 85 4.99 7.89 7.78
CA LEU A 85 3.63 8.06 7.27
C LEU A 85 3.00 9.40 7.71
N ALA A 86 3.81 10.33 8.21
CA ALA A 86 3.34 11.62 8.74
C ALA A 86 2.66 12.47 7.65
N GLU A 87 3.38 12.71 6.55
CA GLU A 87 2.92 13.59 5.48
C GLU A 87 1.69 13.04 4.78
N ILE A 88 1.69 11.74 4.44
CA ILE A 88 0.53 11.09 3.81
C ILE A 88 -0.68 11.05 4.75
N ARG A 89 -0.48 10.93 6.07
CA ARG A 89 -1.57 11.02 7.05
C ARG A 89 -2.20 12.40 7.06
N ARG A 90 -1.40 13.47 7.12
CA ARG A 90 -1.93 14.85 7.03
C ARG A 90 -2.66 15.09 5.72
N ALA A 91 -2.15 14.53 4.63
CA ALA A 91 -2.76 14.66 3.32
C ALA A 91 -4.10 13.92 3.24
N ILE A 92 -4.25 12.73 3.81
CA ILE A 92 -5.50 11.93 3.79
C ILE A 92 -6.52 12.44 4.79
N ALA A 93 -6.08 12.67 6.02
CA ALA A 93 -6.90 13.10 7.15
C ALA A 93 -6.46 14.51 7.60
N PRO A 94 -6.73 15.56 6.80
CA PRO A 94 -6.36 16.91 7.18
C PRO A 94 -7.18 17.35 8.41
N VAL A 95 -6.59 18.19 9.25
CA VAL A 95 -7.34 18.92 10.28
C VAL A 95 -8.30 19.86 9.57
N ARG A 96 -9.58 19.84 9.96
CA ARG A 96 -10.64 20.64 9.34
C ARG A 96 -11.29 21.56 10.38
N GLY A 97 -11.69 22.75 9.94
CA GLY A 97 -12.52 23.67 10.74
C GLY A 97 -13.99 23.28 10.72
N LEU A 98 -14.85 24.04 11.41
CA LEU A 98 -16.30 23.80 11.49
C LEU A 98 -16.99 23.75 10.11
N ALA A 99 -16.52 24.56 9.15
CA ALA A 99 -17.02 24.56 7.78
C ALA A 99 -16.55 23.35 6.93
N GLY A 100 -15.80 22.42 7.51
CA GLY A 100 -15.27 21.23 6.83
C GLY A 100 -14.05 21.48 5.94
N ALA A 101 -13.63 22.74 5.76
CA ALA A 101 -12.42 23.09 5.03
C ALA A 101 -11.15 22.71 5.81
N PRO A 102 -10.10 22.19 5.13
CA PRO A 102 -8.79 21.97 5.75
C PRO A 102 -8.23 23.27 6.35
N VAL A 103 -7.67 23.20 7.56
CA VAL A 103 -6.99 24.32 8.23
C VAL A 103 -5.69 24.69 7.51
N VAL A 104 -5.05 23.70 6.89
CA VAL A 104 -3.84 23.88 6.07
C VAL A 104 -4.17 23.48 4.63
N GLY A 105 -4.15 24.46 3.73
CA GLY A 105 -4.28 24.27 2.28
C GLY A 105 -2.93 24.27 1.56
N PRO A 106 -2.91 24.11 0.23
CA PRO A 106 -1.70 24.35 -0.56
C PRO A 106 -1.25 25.81 -0.44
N THR A 107 0.06 26.05 -0.52
CA THR A 107 0.67 27.39 -0.43
C THR A 107 0.52 28.20 -1.71
N THR A 108 0.19 27.54 -2.82
CA THR A 108 -0.03 28.12 -4.14
C THR A 108 -1.30 27.51 -4.73
N ASP A 109 -1.84 28.14 -5.78
CA ASP A 109 -2.95 27.57 -6.52
C ASP A 109 -2.60 26.17 -7.06
N PRO A 110 -3.57 25.23 -7.04
CA PRO A 110 -3.32 23.89 -7.54
C PRO A 110 -3.06 23.94 -9.05
N PRO A 111 -2.16 23.08 -9.57
CA PRO A 111 -2.04 22.88 -11.01
C PRO A 111 -3.37 22.47 -11.65
N GLY A 112 -3.54 22.77 -12.94
CA GLY A 112 -4.70 22.32 -13.71
C GLY A 112 -4.89 20.79 -13.73
N LEU A 113 -6.13 20.35 -13.96
CA LEU A 113 -6.52 18.94 -13.87
C LEU A 113 -5.69 17.99 -14.75
N ASP A 114 -5.28 18.43 -15.93
CA ASP A 114 -4.45 17.61 -16.84
C ASP A 114 -3.05 17.36 -16.28
N THR A 115 -2.44 18.38 -15.67
CA THR A 115 -1.15 18.25 -14.99
C THR A 115 -1.25 17.31 -13.79
N LEU A 116 -2.32 17.42 -13.01
CA LEU A 116 -2.55 16.52 -11.87
C LEU A 116 -2.81 15.08 -12.34
N ARG A 117 -3.50 14.87 -13.46
CA ARG A 117 -3.69 13.55 -14.08
C ARG A 117 -2.35 12.95 -14.48
N ALA A 118 -1.47 13.71 -15.12
CA ALA A 118 -0.11 13.26 -15.45
C ALA A 118 0.69 12.87 -14.20
N HIS A 119 0.64 13.68 -13.14
CA HIS A 119 1.28 13.34 -11.85
C HIS A 119 0.72 12.07 -11.23
N LEU A 120 -0.59 11.82 -11.32
CA LEU A 120 -1.21 10.59 -10.86
C LEU A 120 -0.68 9.36 -11.63
N HIS A 121 -0.49 9.45 -12.95
CA HIS A 121 0.12 8.37 -13.73
C HIS A 121 1.55 8.08 -13.32
N VAL A 122 2.34 9.12 -13.04
CA VAL A 122 3.70 8.94 -12.52
C VAL A 122 3.68 8.25 -11.15
N ALA A 123 2.82 8.71 -10.23
CA ALA A 123 2.69 8.11 -8.91
C ALA A 123 2.24 6.63 -8.98
N ASP A 124 1.29 6.31 -9.86
CA ASP A 124 0.81 4.94 -10.06
C ASP A 124 1.95 4.02 -10.53
N ARG A 125 2.78 4.46 -11.49
CA ARG A 125 3.96 3.68 -11.92
C ARG A 125 4.96 3.44 -10.79
N VAL A 126 5.25 4.46 -9.98
CA VAL A 126 6.16 4.35 -8.81
C VAL A 126 5.64 3.33 -7.80
N VAL A 127 4.35 3.40 -7.45
CA VAL A 127 3.72 2.45 -6.53
C VAL A 127 3.81 1.02 -7.08
N ASN A 128 3.51 0.83 -8.37
CA ASN A 128 3.56 -0.48 -9.01
C ASN A 128 4.98 -1.05 -9.13
N ALA A 129 5.99 -0.20 -9.29
CA ALA A 129 7.40 -0.60 -9.25
C ALA A 129 7.81 -1.11 -7.85
N GLY A 130 7.17 -0.62 -6.79
CA GLY A 130 7.47 -0.96 -5.41
C GLY A 130 8.46 0.00 -4.74
N ASP A 131 8.68 1.18 -5.32
CA ASP A 131 9.48 2.24 -4.68
C ASP A 131 8.60 3.07 -3.73
N TYR A 132 8.31 2.47 -2.58
CA TYR A 132 7.40 3.07 -1.59
C TYR A 132 7.96 4.37 -0.99
N ALA A 133 9.28 4.54 -0.95
CA ALA A 133 9.89 5.77 -0.45
C ALA A 133 9.63 6.95 -1.40
N VAL A 134 9.77 6.74 -2.72
CA VAL A 134 9.40 7.75 -3.71
C VAL A 134 7.89 7.99 -3.70
N ALA A 135 7.07 6.93 -3.61
CA ALA A 135 5.62 7.07 -3.55
C ALA A 135 5.14 7.91 -2.35
N LEU A 136 5.71 7.70 -1.16
CA LEU A 136 5.38 8.45 0.05
C LEU A 136 5.80 9.93 -0.02
N ARG A 137 6.77 10.29 -0.87
CA ARG A 137 7.09 11.70 -1.15
C ARG A 137 6.17 12.33 -2.20
N ALA A 138 5.76 11.56 -3.20
CA ALA A 138 4.97 12.06 -4.33
C ALA A 138 3.46 12.21 -4.03
N LEU A 139 2.88 11.29 -3.26
CA LEU A 139 1.43 11.26 -3.02
C LEU A 139 0.89 12.38 -2.13
N PRO A 140 1.55 12.81 -1.04
CA PRO A 140 1.03 13.88 -0.18
C PRO A 140 0.72 15.19 -0.92
N PRO A 141 1.64 15.79 -1.70
CA PRO A 141 1.32 17.02 -2.44
C PRO A 141 0.27 16.78 -3.52
N LEU A 142 0.24 15.62 -4.17
CA LEU A 142 -0.80 15.28 -5.14
C LEU A 142 -2.20 15.21 -4.51
N LEU A 143 -2.34 14.56 -3.35
CA LEU A 143 -3.60 14.51 -2.58
C LEU A 143 -4.07 15.90 -2.16
N MET A 144 -3.14 16.75 -1.69
CA MET A 144 -3.46 18.13 -1.30
C MET A 144 -3.95 18.96 -2.50
N ASN A 145 -3.24 18.91 -3.63
CA ASN A 145 -3.62 19.65 -4.83
C ASN A 145 -4.90 19.13 -5.48
N ALA A 146 -5.10 17.81 -5.54
CA ALA A 146 -6.34 17.23 -6.08
C ALA A 146 -7.56 17.60 -5.20
N ARG A 147 -7.39 17.66 -3.87
CA ARG A 147 -8.44 18.16 -2.97
C ARG A 147 -8.73 19.65 -3.21
N ALA A 148 -7.68 20.47 -3.34
CA ALA A 148 -7.82 21.90 -3.58
C ALA A 148 -8.51 22.17 -4.92
N ALA A 149 -8.19 21.40 -5.97
CA ALA A 149 -8.85 21.46 -7.26
C ALA A 149 -10.36 21.19 -7.15
N VAL A 150 -10.80 20.22 -6.32
CA VAL A 150 -12.24 20.02 -6.06
C VAL A 150 -12.88 21.23 -5.37
N GLY A 151 -12.17 21.88 -4.46
CA GLY A 151 -12.68 23.06 -3.74
C GLY A 151 -12.75 24.34 -4.57
N LEU A 152 -12.01 24.41 -5.67
CA LEU A 152 -11.96 25.55 -6.60
C LEU A 152 -12.65 25.26 -7.94
N ALA A 153 -13.09 24.03 -8.17
CA ALA A 153 -13.69 23.62 -9.43
C ALA A 153 -15.00 24.38 -9.69
N THR A 154 -15.18 24.79 -10.94
CA THR A 154 -16.50 25.20 -11.44
C THR A 154 -17.46 24.02 -11.48
N ASP A 155 -18.77 24.28 -11.63
CA ASP A 155 -19.77 23.21 -11.74
C ASP A 155 -19.48 22.25 -12.91
N GLU A 156 -18.92 22.77 -14.01
CA GLU A 156 -18.53 21.98 -15.19
C GLU A 156 -17.32 21.07 -14.90
N GLU A 157 -16.36 21.53 -14.10
CA GLU A 157 -15.14 20.80 -13.77
C GLU A 157 -15.29 19.85 -12.58
N LEU A 158 -16.33 20.05 -11.76
CA LEU A 158 -16.50 19.37 -10.48
C LEU A 158 -16.53 17.84 -10.62
N VAL A 159 -17.13 17.33 -11.69
CA VAL A 159 -17.16 15.90 -12.00
C VAL A 159 -15.75 15.35 -12.24
N ALA A 160 -14.97 16.02 -13.09
CA ALA A 160 -13.60 15.62 -13.43
C ALA A 160 -12.64 15.76 -12.25
N ALA A 161 -12.80 16.81 -11.43
CA ALA A 161 -12.03 17.02 -10.22
C ALA A 161 -12.29 15.91 -9.17
N ASN A 162 -13.57 15.56 -8.94
CA ASN A 162 -13.93 14.46 -8.03
C ASN A 162 -13.44 13.09 -8.53
N ASP A 163 -13.50 12.84 -9.84
CA ASP A 163 -12.95 11.61 -10.46
C ASP A 163 -11.44 11.48 -10.19
N LEU A 164 -10.69 12.54 -10.47
CA LEU A 164 -9.25 12.60 -10.22
C LEU A 164 -8.92 12.42 -8.73
N PHE A 165 -9.66 13.09 -7.85
CA PHE A 165 -9.45 12.99 -6.40
C PHE A 165 -9.75 11.59 -5.87
N ALA A 166 -10.85 10.97 -6.32
CA ALA A 166 -11.20 9.58 -6.00
C ALA A 166 -10.07 8.61 -6.38
N ARG A 167 -9.54 8.72 -7.61
CA ARG A 167 -8.43 7.88 -8.08
C ARG A 167 -7.14 8.09 -7.28
N THR A 168 -6.86 9.34 -6.91
CA THR A 168 -5.69 9.69 -6.09
C THR A 168 -5.79 9.11 -4.69
N GLN A 169 -6.95 9.25 -4.04
CA GLN A 169 -7.23 8.65 -2.73
C GLN A 169 -7.19 7.12 -2.78
N ARG A 170 -7.74 6.51 -3.84
CA ARG A 170 -7.66 5.06 -4.07
C ARG A 170 -6.21 4.57 -4.15
N LEU A 171 -5.36 5.25 -4.93
CA LEU A 171 -3.95 4.90 -5.06
C LEU A 171 -3.22 5.00 -3.71
N ALA A 172 -3.48 6.07 -2.95
CA ALA A 172 -2.94 6.23 -1.60
C ALA A 172 -3.44 5.13 -0.64
N GLY A 173 -4.73 4.78 -0.69
CA GLY A 173 -5.31 3.67 0.07
C GLY A 173 -4.62 2.34 -0.25
N GLY A 174 -4.42 2.02 -1.53
CA GLY A 174 -3.69 0.82 -1.95
C GLY A 174 -2.25 0.75 -1.44
N LEU A 175 -1.51 1.86 -1.48
CA LEU A 175 -0.18 1.96 -0.89
C LEU A 175 -0.22 1.70 0.62
N LEU A 176 -1.19 2.27 1.33
CA LEU A 176 -1.32 2.13 2.77
C LEU A 176 -1.70 0.70 3.20
N ILE A 177 -2.51 -0.01 2.41
CA ILE A 177 -2.74 -1.45 2.61
C ILE A 177 -1.41 -2.21 2.49
N GLN A 178 -0.61 -1.90 1.46
CA GLN A 178 0.70 -2.52 1.26
C GLN A 178 1.67 -2.26 2.43
N LEU A 179 1.61 -1.05 3.01
CA LEU A 179 2.41 -0.62 4.17
C LEU A 179 1.77 -0.97 5.53
N ARG A 180 0.67 -1.73 5.56
CA ARG A 180 -0.02 -2.17 6.79
C ARG A 180 -0.57 -1.02 7.66
N ALA A 181 -0.88 0.12 7.06
CA ALA A 181 -1.52 1.25 7.70
C ALA A 181 -3.04 1.21 7.49
N GLU A 182 -3.68 0.16 8.00
CA GLU A 182 -5.07 -0.22 7.66
C GLU A 182 -6.11 0.85 8.00
N ASP A 183 -6.03 1.48 9.18
CA ASP A 183 -6.97 2.55 9.57
C ASP A 183 -6.87 3.79 8.66
N LEU A 184 -5.65 4.10 8.22
CA LEU A 184 -5.42 5.22 7.31
C LEU A 184 -5.86 4.86 5.89
N ALA A 185 -5.68 3.60 5.47
CA ALA A 185 -6.21 3.09 4.21
C ALA A 185 -7.74 3.14 4.21
N GLN A 186 -8.40 2.74 5.30
CA GLN A 186 -9.85 2.86 5.47
C GLN A 186 -10.31 4.30 5.26
N THR A 187 -9.65 5.26 5.92
CA THR A 187 -9.98 6.69 5.79
C THR A 187 -9.83 7.18 4.35
N ALA A 188 -8.75 6.80 3.67
CA ALA A 188 -8.53 7.16 2.27
C ALA A 188 -9.58 6.56 1.34
N LEU A 189 -9.92 5.29 1.51
CA LEU A 189 -10.86 4.59 0.64
C LEU A 189 -12.31 5.00 0.86
N SER A 190 -12.71 5.33 2.10
CA SER A 190 -14.00 5.98 2.37
C SER A 190 -14.12 7.30 1.62
N GLY A 191 -13.12 8.18 1.74
CA GLY A 191 -13.13 9.44 1.00
C GLY A 191 -13.06 9.28 -0.52
N ALA A 192 -12.37 8.23 -1.00
CA ALA A 192 -12.34 7.89 -2.42
C ALA A 192 -13.73 7.49 -2.94
N LEU A 193 -14.49 6.73 -2.14
CA LEU A 193 -15.85 6.32 -2.49
C LEU A 193 -16.81 7.51 -2.52
N ASP A 194 -16.74 8.40 -1.53
CA ASP A 194 -17.54 9.64 -1.51
C ASP A 194 -17.26 10.49 -2.76
N SER A 195 -15.99 10.62 -3.15
CA SER A 195 -15.59 11.38 -4.34
C SER A 195 -16.01 10.69 -5.63
N ALA A 196 -15.93 9.35 -5.70
CA ALA A 196 -16.39 8.58 -6.86
C ALA A 196 -17.92 8.66 -7.03
N GLN A 197 -18.68 8.70 -5.94
CA GLN A 197 -20.13 8.92 -5.97
C GLN A 197 -20.45 10.30 -6.53
N ARG A 198 -19.75 11.35 -6.09
CA ARG A 198 -19.93 12.73 -6.57
C ARG A 198 -19.56 12.90 -8.04
N SER A 199 -18.61 12.13 -8.57
CA SER A 199 -18.29 12.15 -10.00
C SER A 199 -19.30 11.36 -10.86
N GLY A 200 -20.15 10.53 -10.25
CA GLY A 200 -21.06 9.63 -10.97
C GLY A 200 -20.36 8.54 -11.79
N ASN A 201 -19.03 8.42 -11.70
CA ASN A 201 -18.26 7.47 -12.50
C ASN A 201 -18.26 6.07 -11.87
N ARG A 202 -19.18 5.22 -12.33
CA ARG A 202 -19.36 3.85 -11.82
C ARG A 202 -18.11 2.98 -11.98
N VAL A 203 -17.31 3.18 -13.04
CA VAL A 203 -16.05 2.46 -13.25
C VAL A 203 -15.03 2.82 -12.16
N VAL A 204 -14.93 4.11 -11.81
CA VAL A 204 -14.05 4.52 -10.70
C VAL A 204 -14.54 3.97 -9.38
N ALA A 205 -15.84 4.06 -9.09
CA ALA A 205 -16.42 3.50 -7.87
C ALA A 205 -16.12 2.00 -7.74
N ALA A 206 -16.32 1.22 -8.81
CA ALA A 206 -15.98 -0.21 -8.85
C ALA A 206 -14.49 -0.48 -8.55
N THR A 207 -13.57 0.33 -9.09
CA THR A 207 -12.13 0.18 -8.78
C THR A 207 -11.79 0.55 -7.33
N VAL A 208 -12.49 1.52 -6.74
CA VAL A 208 -12.36 1.84 -5.30
C VAL A 208 -12.84 0.66 -4.47
N ILE A 209 -14.03 0.11 -4.80
CA ILE A 209 -14.58 -1.07 -4.11
C ILE A 209 -13.64 -2.26 -4.21
N GLN A 210 -13.02 -2.52 -5.37
CA GLN A 210 -12.03 -3.59 -5.46
C GLN A 210 -10.87 -3.38 -4.47
N THR A 211 -10.41 -2.14 -4.27
CA THR A 211 -9.35 -1.85 -3.29
C THR A 211 -9.87 -1.97 -1.85
N VAL A 212 -11.14 -1.64 -1.59
CA VAL A 212 -11.81 -1.90 -0.31
C VAL A 212 -11.90 -3.39 -0.01
N THR A 213 -12.26 -4.22 -0.99
CA THR A 213 -12.26 -5.69 -0.87
C THR A 213 -10.89 -6.21 -0.42
N TRP A 214 -9.81 -5.65 -0.98
CA TRP A 214 -8.45 -5.99 -0.52
C TRP A 214 -8.19 -5.58 0.94
N LEU A 215 -8.61 -4.39 1.35
CA LEU A 215 -8.50 -3.93 2.75
C LEU A 215 -9.29 -4.84 3.70
N LEU A 216 -10.55 -5.16 3.38
CA LEU A 216 -11.40 -6.03 4.20
C LEU A 216 -10.78 -7.42 4.39
N MET A 217 -10.20 -8.01 3.33
CA MET A 217 -9.45 -9.25 3.46
C MET A 217 -8.23 -9.13 4.39
N ARG A 218 -7.54 -7.98 4.40
CA ARG A 218 -6.41 -7.74 5.33
C ARG A 218 -6.87 -7.64 6.78
N GLN A 219 -8.05 -7.08 7.01
CA GLN A 219 -8.69 -6.98 8.33
C GLN A 219 -9.33 -8.29 8.81
N GLY A 220 -9.30 -9.36 8.00
CA GLY A 220 -9.95 -10.64 8.32
C GLY A 220 -11.47 -10.66 8.07
N ARG A 221 -12.04 -9.58 7.51
CA ARG A 221 -13.48 -9.46 7.19
C ARG A 221 -13.79 -10.11 5.84
N ILE A 222 -13.42 -11.39 5.69
CA ILE A 222 -13.39 -12.10 4.41
C ILE A 222 -14.80 -12.25 3.80
N GLY A 223 -15.79 -12.67 4.61
CA GLY A 223 -17.17 -12.81 4.13
C GLY A 223 -17.82 -11.48 3.72
N GLU A 224 -17.44 -10.37 4.35
CA GLU A 224 -17.88 -9.03 3.93
C GLU A 224 -17.20 -8.59 2.63
N ALA A 225 -15.91 -8.92 2.47
CA ALA A 225 -15.18 -8.65 1.24
C ALA A 225 -15.81 -9.38 0.03
N ALA A 226 -16.15 -10.67 0.20
CA ALA A 226 -16.80 -11.46 -0.84
C ALA A 226 -18.17 -10.87 -1.21
N ARG A 227 -19.05 -10.63 -0.23
CA ARG A 227 -20.38 -10.05 -0.46
C ARG A 227 -20.32 -8.69 -1.14
N LEU A 228 -19.43 -7.81 -0.70
CA LEU A 228 -19.27 -6.49 -1.30
C LEU A 228 -18.83 -6.57 -2.77
N ALA A 229 -17.81 -7.38 -3.05
CA ALA A 229 -17.28 -7.54 -4.40
C ALA A 229 -18.31 -8.15 -5.37
N ILE A 230 -19.04 -9.18 -4.94
CA ILE A 230 -20.10 -9.83 -5.73
C ILE A 230 -21.24 -8.84 -5.98
N ALA A 231 -21.80 -8.23 -4.93
CA ALA A 231 -22.93 -7.32 -5.08
C ALA A 231 -22.59 -6.12 -5.98
N THR A 232 -21.37 -5.58 -5.88
CA THR A 232 -20.93 -4.51 -6.77
C THR A 232 -20.72 -5.02 -8.20
N ALA A 233 -20.17 -6.23 -8.39
CA ALA A 233 -20.01 -6.83 -9.71
C ALA A 233 -21.37 -7.05 -10.40
N ASP A 234 -22.38 -7.49 -9.67
CA ASP A 234 -23.76 -7.65 -10.18
C ASP A 234 -24.35 -6.29 -10.59
N GLU A 235 -24.09 -5.23 -9.81
CA GLU A 235 -24.61 -3.90 -10.09
C GLU A 235 -23.99 -3.27 -11.35
N VAL A 236 -22.69 -3.52 -11.58
CA VAL A 236 -21.91 -2.98 -12.71
C VAL A 236 -21.70 -3.99 -13.83
N GLU A 237 -22.51 -5.06 -13.88
CA GLU A 237 -22.36 -6.12 -14.88
C GLU A 237 -22.39 -5.51 -16.30
N PRO A 238 -21.31 -5.69 -17.09
CA PRO A 238 -21.19 -5.04 -18.37
C PRO A 238 -21.99 -5.77 -19.45
N GLN A 239 -22.63 -5.03 -20.34
CA GLN A 239 -23.18 -5.61 -21.57
C GLN A 239 -22.04 -5.91 -22.56
N PHE A 240 -21.55 -7.16 -22.62
CA PHE A 240 -20.36 -7.59 -23.38
C PHE A 240 -20.31 -7.14 -24.86
N SER A 241 -21.47 -6.97 -25.50
CA SER A 241 -21.56 -6.50 -26.88
C SER A 241 -21.16 -5.02 -27.06
N ARG A 242 -21.29 -4.19 -26.03
CA ARG A 242 -21.08 -2.74 -26.08
C ARG A 242 -20.11 -2.20 -25.03
N ALA A 243 -19.80 -2.99 -24.02
CA ALA A 243 -18.94 -2.59 -22.92
C ALA A 243 -17.57 -2.14 -23.41
N THR A 244 -17.12 -1.04 -22.84
CA THR A 244 -15.77 -0.51 -22.99
C THR A 244 -14.76 -1.42 -22.27
N PRO A 245 -13.47 -1.39 -22.66
CA PRO A 245 -12.44 -2.12 -21.93
C PRO A 245 -12.35 -1.74 -20.44
N GLY A 246 -12.62 -0.48 -20.10
CA GLY A 246 -12.61 -0.01 -18.72
C GLY A 246 -13.70 -0.64 -17.86
N GLU A 247 -14.92 -0.76 -18.39
CA GLU A 247 -16.04 -1.43 -17.72
C GLU A 247 -15.77 -2.93 -17.51
N LEU A 248 -15.31 -3.61 -18.56
CA LEU A 248 -14.95 -5.04 -18.48
C LEU A 248 -13.82 -5.28 -17.47
N ALA A 249 -12.81 -4.40 -17.44
CA ALA A 249 -11.70 -4.51 -16.51
C ALA A 249 -12.15 -4.27 -15.06
N ALA A 250 -12.97 -3.24 -14.81
CA ALA A 250 -13.48 -2.96 -13.47
C ALA A 250 -14.33 -4.11 -12.93
N TRP A 251 -15.22 -4.65 -13.76
CA TRP A 251 -16.02 -5.83 -13.41
C TRP A 251 -15.14 -7.07 -13.16
N GLY A 252 -14.22 -7.38 -14.07
CA GLY A 252 -13.30 -8.49 -13.92
C GLY A 252 -12.44 -8.41 -12.65
N TRP A 253 -11.98 -7.21 -12.28
CA TRP A 253 -11.25 -6.99 -11.03
C TRP A 253 -12.08 -7.24 -9.78
N LEU A 254 -13.36 -6.86 -9.77
CA LEU A 254 -14.28 -7.19 -8.68
C LEU A 254 -14.44 -8.71 -8.55
N LEU A 255 -14.63 -9.41 -9.66
CA LEU A 255 -14.73 -10.88 -9.68
C LEU A 255 -13.46 -11.56 -9.17
N LEU A 256 -12.27 -11.10 -9.57
CA LEU A 256 -11.01 -11.64 -9.02
C LEU A 256 -10.86 -11.34 -7.51
N GLY A 257 -11.34 -10.17 -7.06
CA GLY A 257 -11.39 -9.82 -5.64
C GLY A 257 -12.34 -10.72 -4.84
N ALA A 258 -13.53 -10.99 -5.40
CA ALA A 258 -14.50 -11.91 -4.83
C ALA A 258 -13.93 -13.34 -4.77
N ALA A 259 -13.35 -13.83 -5.85
CA ALA A 259 -12.72 -15.14 -5.90
C ALA A 259 -11.59 -15.29 -4.87
N ALA A 260 -10.76 -14.25 -4.72
CA ALA A 260 -9.69 -14.22 -3.72
C ALA A 260 -10.26 -14.28 -2.28
N ALA A 261 -11.41 -13.67 -2.03
CA ALA A 261 -12.10 -13.76 -0.75
C ALA A 261 -12.73 -15.14 -0.54
N CYS A 262 -13.51 -15.65 -1.51
CA CYS A 262 -14.13 -16.97 -1.46
C CYS A 262 -13.12 -18.10 -1.31
N ALA A 263 -11.93 -18.01 -1.93
CA ALA A 263 -10.86 -18.99 -1.76
C ALA A 263 -10.38 -19.05 -0.30
N ARG A 264 -10.24 -17.90 0.36
CA ARG A 264 -9.84 -17.81 1.77
C ARG A 264 -10.96 -18.21 2.73
N ASP A 265 -12.21 -18.11 2.27
CA ASP A 265 -13.42 -18.50 2.99
C ASP A 265 -13.82 -19.97 2.72
N ASN A 266 -12.97 -20.74 2.04
CA ASN A 266 -13.20 -22.16 1.72
C ASN A 266 -14.48 -22.44 0.91
N ARG A 267 -14.75 -21.62 -0.11
CA ARG A 267 -15.90 -21.74 -1.04
C ARG A 267 -15.44 -22.06 -2.47
N PRO A 268 -14.95 -23.29 -2.74
CA PRO A 268 -14.20 -23.61 -3.97
C PRO A 268 -15.02 -23.56 -5.26
N ASP A 269 -16.31 -23.88 -5.22
CA ASP A 269 -17.17 -23.88 -6.41
C ASP A 269 -17.30 -22.45 -6.97
N GLU A 270 -17.63 -21.49 -6.09
CA GLU A 270 -17.73 -20.08 -6.44
C GLU A 270 -16.42 -19.49 -6.94
N VAL A 271 -15.28 -19.93 -6.39
CA VAL A 271 -13.96 -19.47 -6.85
C VAL A 271 -13.75 -19.77 -8.33
N THR A 272 -14.16 -20.96 -8.77
CA THR A 272 -13.99 -21.37 -10.17
C THR A 272 -14.86 -20.51 -11.08
N ASP A 273 -16.15 -20.38 -10.77
CA ASP A 273 -17.11 -19.60 -11.56
C ASP A 273 -16.69 -18.13 -11.69
N LEU A 274 -16.30 -17.50 -10.57
CA LEU A 274 -15.87 -16.10 -10.55
C LEU A 274 -14.60 -15.86 -11.38
N ILE A 275 -13.61 -16.76 -11.31
CA ILE A 275 -12.37 -16.62 -12.10
C ILE A 275 -12.64 -16.86 -13.59
N ASP A 276 -13.53 -17.78 -13.94
CA ASP A 276 -13.88 -18.06 -15.33
C ASP A 276 -14.69 -16.92 -15.97
N ALA A 277 -15.63 -16.33 -15.22
CA ALA A 277 -16.33 -15.11 -15.63
C ALA A 277 -15.36 -13.93 -15.84
N ALA A 278 -14.40 -13.72 -14.93
CA ALA A 278 -13.33 -12.74 -15.11
C ALA A 278 -12.47 -13.06 -16.35
N GLY A 279 -12.22 -14.35 -16.60
CA GLY A 279 -11.54 -14.83 -17.80
C GLY A 279 -12.25 -14.43 -19.10
N ALA A 280 -13.59 -14.53 -19.14
CA ALA A 280 -14.38 -14.09 -20.28
C ALA A 280 -14.23 -12.59 -20.55
N ALA A 281 -14.24 -11.75 -19.51
CA ALA A 281 -14.00 -10.32 -19.65
C ALA A 281 -12.58 -10.02 -20.17
N ALA A 282 -11.56 -10.72 -19.66
CA ALA A 282 -10.18 -10.53 -20.09
C ALA A 282 -9.99 -10.92 -21.57
N VAL A 283 -10.57 -12.04 -22.00
CA VAL A 283 -10.56 -12.47 -23.41
C VAL A 283 -11.29 -11.44 -24.30
N ARG A 284 -12.42 -10.90 -23.83
CA ARG A 284 -13.21 -9.91 -24.56
C ARG A 284 -12.48 -8.57 -24.74
N ILE A 285 -11.65 -8.18 -23.78
CA ILE A 285 -10.75 -7.02 -23.89
C ILE A 285 -9.69 -7.29 -24.96
N GLY A 286 -9.14 -8.51 -25.00
CA GLY A 286 -8.11 -8.94 -25.96
C GLY A 286 -6.73 -8.37 -25.63
N GLU A 287 -5.82 -8.39 -26.61
CA GLU A 287 -4.42 -7.90 -26.47
C GLU A 287 -4.28 -6.37 -26.48
N ARG A 288 -5.34 -5.63 -26.10
CA ARG A 288 -5.32 -4.17 -26.13
C ARG A 288 -4.31 -3.64 -25.12
N VAL A 289 -3.36 -2.85 -25.61
CA VAL A 289 -2.49 -2.05 -24.75
C VAL A 289 -3.37 -0.98 -24.08
N PRO A 290 -3.35 -0.88 -22.74
CA PRO A 290 -4.06 0.19 -22.05
C PRO A 290 -3.64 1.55 -22.61
N PRO A 291 -4.56 2.49 -22.84
CA PRO A 291 -4.21 3.87 -23.14
C PRO A 291 -3.20 4.42 -22.13
N ALA A 292 -2.34 5.34 -22.57
CA ALA A 292 -1.27 5.90 -21.74
C ALA A 292 -1.79 6.61 -20.47
N ASP A 293 -3.05 7.04 -20.48
CA ASP A 293 -3.80 7.66 -19.38
C ASP A 293 -4.66 6.67 -18.59
N GLN A 294 -4.50 5.35 -18.80
CA GLN A 294 -5.16 4.35 -17.97
C GLN A 294 -4.23 3.92 -16.82
N LEU A 295 -4.73 4.03 -15.58
CA LEU A 295 -3.98 3.57 -14.39
C LEU A 295 -3.78 2.06 -14.44
N MET A 296 -2.66 1.57 -13.90
CA MET A 296 -2.30 0.14 -13.90
C MET A 296 -3.31 -0.74 -13.17
N LEU A 297 -4.06 -0.20 -12.20
CA LEU A 297 -5.16 -0.96 -11.61
C LEU A 297 -6.27 -1.26 -12.62
N VAL A 298 -6.52 -0.41 -13.62
CA VAL A 298 -7.53 -0.69 -14.65
C VAL A 298 -6.88 -1.34 -15.88
N GLY A 299 -5.74 -0.81 -16.33
CA GLY A 299 -5.01 -1.33 -17.50
C GLY A 299 -4.26 -2.64 -17.24
N GLY A 300 -4.02 -3.03 -15.99
CA GLY A 300 -3.36 -4.27 -15.63
C GLY A 300 -4.26 -5.50 -15.58
N PHE A 301 -5.53 -5.37 -15.98
CA PHE A 301 -6.44 -6.50 -16.12
C PHE A 301 -6.22 -7.17 -17.47
N ASP A 302 -5.73 -8.40 -17.46
CA ASP A 302 -5.50 -9.18 -18.66
C ASP A 302 -5.66 -10.69 -18.37
N THR A 303 -5.55 -11.49 -19.42
CA THR A 303 -5.63 -12.95 -19.31
C THR A 303 -4.52 -13.51 -18.43
N ALA A 304 -3.32 -12.90 -18.44
CA ALA A 304 -2.21 -13.30 -17.58
C ALA A 304 -2.55 -13.14 -16.09
N LYS A 305 -3.19 -12.02 -15.71
CA LYS A 305 -3.64 -11.75 -14.34
C LYS A 305 -4.70 -12.76 -13.90
N VAL A 306 -5.63 -13.14 -14.78
CA VAL A 306 -6.61 -14.19 -14.50
C VAL A 306 -5.91 -15.54 -14.27
N GLN A 307 -4.92 -15.90 -15.09
CA GLN A 307 -4.14 -17.13 -14.87
C GLN A 307 -3.38 -17.10 -13.54
N MET A 308 -2.77 -15.97 -13.17
CA MET A 308 -2.14 -15.80 -11.87
C MET A 308 -3.15 -15.96 -10.72
N GLN A 309 -4.40 -15.55 -10.90
CA GLN A 309 -5.45 -15.75 -9.89
C GLN A 309 -5.81 -17.23 -9.73
N ARG A 310 -5.85 -18.01 -10.82
CA ARG A 310 -6.04 -19.47 -10.75
C ARG A 310 -4.91 -20.14 -9.94
N VAL A 311 -3.68 -19.68 -10.13
CA VAL A 311 -2.52 -20.15 -9.35
C VAL A 311 -2.67 -19.80 -7.86
N GLU A 312 -3.02 -18.55 -7.55
CA GLU A 312 -3.25 -18.12 -6.16
C GLU A 312 -4.36 -18.94 -5.48
N ALA A 313 -5.48 -19.18 -6.18
CA ALA A 313 -6.58 -19.98 -5.67
C ALA A 313 -6.16 -21.42 -5.33
N ALA A 314 -5.38 -22.07 -6.21
CA ALA A 314 -4.82 -23.39 -5.94
C ALA A 314 -3.85 -23.39 -4.76
N ALA A 315 -3.05 -22.34 -4.59
CA ALA A 315 -2.14 -22.20 -3.45
C ALA A 315 -2.91 -22.06 -2.12
N VAL A 316 -3.95 -21.22 -2.10
CA VAL A 316 -4.83 -21.06 -0.94
C VAL A 316 -5.54 -22.37 -0.59
N ALA A 317 -5.95 -23.16 -1.59
CA ALA A 317 -6.55 -24.48 -1.41
C ALA A 317 -5.56 -25.57 -0.97
N GLY A 318 -4.26 -25.29 -0.87
CA GLY A 318 -3.25 -26.29 -0.49
C GLY A 318 -2.81 -27.23 -1.63
N GLU A 319 -3.19 -26.95 -2.88
CA GLU A 319 -2.99 -27.83 -4.03
C GLU A 319 -1.64 -27.56 -4.72
N ALA A 320 -0.53 -27.90 -4.05
CA ALA A 320 0.83 -27.58 -4.51
C ALA A 320 1.17 -28.09 -5.93
N GLU A 321 0.73 -29.29 -6.32
CA GLU A 321 0.96 -29.80 -7.67
C GLU A 321 0.18 -29.02 -8.73
N ARG A 322 -1.06 -28.65 -8.41
CA ARG A 322 -1.91 -27.84 -9.31
C ARG A 322 -1.35 -26.44 -9.49
N VAL A 323 -0.77 -25.83 -8.44
CA VAL A 323 -0.05 -24.56 -8.54
C VAL A 323 1.03 -24.61 -9.63
N LEU A 324 1.86 -25.66 -9.63
CA LEU A 324 2.92 -25.80 -10.63
C LEU A 324 2.36 -26.01 -12.04
N LYS A 325 1.33 -26.86 -12.19
CA LYS A 325 0.67 -27.10 -13.49
C LYS A 325 0.00 -25.85 -14.05
N LEU A 326 -0.67 -25.06 -13.22
CA LEU A 326 -1.30 -23.81 -13.63
C LEU A 326 -0.26 -22.73 -13.94
N SER A 327 0.86 -22.71 -13.21
CA SER A 327 1.97 -21.78 -13.42
C SER A 327 2.57 -21.88 -14.83
N GLU A 328 2.55 -23.06 -15.46
CA GLU A 328 3.06 -23.25 -16.82
C GLU A 328 2.29 -22.43 -17.86
N LYS A 329 1.04 -22.03 -17.55
CA LYS A 329 0.19 -21.21 -18.42
C LYS A 329 0.34 -19.72 -18.17
N VAL A 330 1.11 -19.31 -17.15
CA VAL A 330 1.37 -17.89 -16.86
C VAL A 330 2.51 -17.44 -17.78
N PRO A 331 2.32 -16.38 -18.59
CA PRO A 331 3.39 -15.85 -19.44
C PRO A 331 4.64 -15.48 -18.64
N PRO A 332 5.85 -15.71 -19.18
CA PRO A 332 7.07 -15.22 -18.56
C PRO A 332 7.06 -13.68 -18.49
N ALA A 333 7.86 -13.11 -17.57
CA ALA A 333 8.04 -11.66 -17.54
C ALA A 333 8.62 -11.15 -18.89
N PRO A 334 8.29 -9.91 -19.32
CA PRO A 334 7.54 -8.88 -18.60
C PRO A 334 6.01 -9.01 -18.77
N THR A 335 5.27 -9.00 -17.65
CA THR A 335 3.81 -8.85 -17.63
C THR A 335 3.44 -7.41 -17.25
N ILE A 336 2.26 -6.93 -17.68
CA ILE A 336 1.77 -5.59 -17.34
C ILE A 336 1.73 -5.40 -15.81
N SER A 337 1.16 -6.36 -15.08
CA SER A 337 1.12 -6.32 -13.61
C SER A 337 2.37 -6.95 -12.98
N ARG A 338 3.49 -6.20 -12.92
CA ARG A 338 4.75 -6.64 -12.26
C ARG A 338 4.53 -7.09 -10.81
N SER A 339 3.63 -6.42 -10.06
CA SER A 339 3.31 -6.80 -8.68
C SER A 339 2.60 -8.16 -8.60
N ALA A 340 1.61 -8.41 -9.45
CA ALA A 340 0.90 -9.69 -9.50
C ALA A 340 1.83 -10.84 -9.90
N TRP A 341 2.71 -10.60 -10.88
CA TRP A 341 3.71 -11.60 -11.28
C TRP A 341 4.65 -11.98 -10.14
N ARG A 342 5.16 -10.98 -9.39
CA ARG A 342 6.01 -11.24 -8.22
C ARG A 342 5.29 -12.08 -7.15
N ARG A 343 4.00 -11.83 -6.89
CA ARG A 343 3.20 -12.67 -5.97
C ARG A 343 3.00 -14.08 -6.49
N HIS A 344 2.66 -14.22 -7.77
CA HIS A 344 2.56 -15.54 -8.41
C HIS A 344 3.84 -16.37 -8.24
N ARG A 345 5.02 -15.74 -8.38
CA ARG A 345 6.30 -16.44 -8.14
C ARG A 345 6.47 -16.89 -6.69
N LEU A 346 5.90 -16.18 -5.70
CA LEU A 346 5.84 -16.67 -4.32
C LEU A 346 4.95 -17.90 -4.19
N ASP A 347 3.82 -17.98 -4.89
CA ASP A 347 2.97 -19.19 -4.91
C ASP A 347 3.74 -20.39 -5.50
N VAL A 348 4.55 -20.17 -6.54
CA VAL A 348 5.43 -21.20 -7.10
C VAL A 348 6.50 -21.64 -6.10
N ALA A 349 7.13 -20.69 -5.39
CA ALA A 349 8.10 -21.02 -4.34
C ALA A 349 7.45 -21.81 -3.20
N TRP A 350 6.26 -21.40 -2.75
CA TRP A 350 5.46 -22.10 -1.75
C TRP A 350 5.14 -23.53 -2.17
N ALA A 351 4.73 -23.75 -3.42
CA ALA A 351 4.44 -25.08 -3.93
C ALA A 351 5.68 -25.98 -3.98
N TYR A 352 6.83 -25.45 -4.40
CA TYR A 352 8.09 -26.20 -4.33
C TYR A 352 8.47 -26.56 -2.89
N THR A 353 8.26 -25.65 -1.93
CA THR A 353 8.50 -25.91 -0.51
C THR A 353 7.58 -27.00 0.04
N HIS A 354 6.28 -26.98 -0.29
CA HIS A 354 5.31 -28.00 0.14
C HIS A 354 5.63 -29.39 -0.43
N LEU A 355 6.15 -29.45 -1.66
CA LEU A 355 6.62 -30.68 -2.30
C LEU A 355 8.04 -31.08 -1.87
N ARG A 356 8.62 -30.41 -0.85
CA ARG A 356 9.99 -30.62 -0.34
C ARG A 356 11.09 -30.48 -1.40
N ARG A 357 10.81 -29.74 -2.48
CA ARG A 357 11.75 -29.40 -3.56
C ARG A 357 12.50 -28.10 -3.22
N TYR A 358 13.12 -28.06 -2.05
CA TYR A 358 13.68 -26.82 -1.46
C TYR A 358 14.68 -26.10 -2.36
N GLY A 359 15.53 -26.83 -3.11
CA GLY A 359 16.46 -26.20 -4.05
C GLY A 359 15.75 -25.34 -5.11
N LYS A 360 14.65 -25.84 -5.68
CA LYS A 360 13.84 -25.09 -6.65
C LYS A 360 13.15 -23.90 -5.99
N ALA A 361 12.65 -24.05 -4.76
CA ALA A 361 12.04 -22.95 -4.01
C ALA A 361 13.05 -21.82 -3.75
N THR A 362 14.27 -22.16 -3.31
CA THR A 362 15.37 -21.21 -3.11
C THR A 362 15.70 -20.48 -4.40
N THR A 363 15.84 -21.18 -5.54
CA THR A 363 16.10 -20.53 -6.84
C THR A 363 15.04 -19.49 -7.20
N VAL A 364 13.75 -19.79 -6.97
CA VAL A 364 12.66 -18.84 -7.25
C VAL A 364 12.75 -17.60 -6.35
N LEU A 365 13.03 -17.79 -5.05
CA LEU A 365 13.16 -16.70 -4.08
C LEU A 365 14.39 -15.83 -4.35
N THR A 366 15.53 -16.44 -4.71
CA THR A 366 16.76 -15.71 -5.13
C THR A 366 16.48 -14.85 -6.35
N HIS A 367 15.79 -15.38 -7.37
CA HIS A 367 15.42 -14.58 -8.54
C HIS A 367 14.53 -13.38 -8.18
N LEU A 368 13.56 -13.56 -7.27
CA LEU A 368 12.73 -12.46 -6.77
C LEU A 368 13.54 -11.42 -6.00
N ARG A 369 14.51 -11.86 -5.20
CA ARG A 369 15.43 -11.00 -4.45
C ARG A 369 16.22 -10.10 -5.40
N ASP A 370 16.81 -10.68 -6.44
CA ASP A 370 17.66 -9.95 -7.37
C ASP A 370 16.84 -8.94 -8.19
N MET A 371 15.61 -9.30 -8.56
CA MET A 371 14.71 -8.43 -9.32
C MET A 371 14.02 -7.33 -8.49
N SER A 372 13.73 -7.58 -7.22
CA SER A 372 12.86 -6.71 -6.41
C SER A 372 13.12 -6.86 -4.90
N PRO A 373 14.33 -6.54 -4.43
CA PRO A 373 14.73 -6.79 -3.04
C PRO A 373 13.89 -6.00 -2.03
N THR A 374 13.60 -4.73 -2.32
CA THR A 374 12.76 -3.86 -1.47
C THR A 374 11.34 -4.40 -1.32
N TRP A 375 10.77 -4.93 -2.40
CA TRP A 375 9.42 -5.51 -2.37
C TRP A 375 9.41 -6.83 -1.60
N LEU A 376 10.38 -7.72 -1.86
CA LEU A 376 10.43 -9.06 -1.27
C LEU A 376 10.53 -9.01 0.26
N ARG A 377 11.37 -8.11 0.79
CA ARG A 377 11.50 -7.86 2.24
C ARG A 377 10.18 -7.52 2.93
N GLN A 378 9.26 -6.87 2.22
CA GLN A 378 7.96 -6.49 2.80
C GLN A 378 6.92 -7.64 2.76
N GLN A 379 7.29 -8.82 2.25
CA GLN A 379 6.35 -9.94 2.08
C GLN A 379 6.47 -10.96 3.21
N ARG A 380 5.52 -10.92 4.15
CA ARG A 380 5.34 -11.97 5.17
C ARG A 380 5.27 -13.37 4.56
N TYR A 381 4.60 -13.53 3.42
CA TYR A 381 4.48 -14.82 2.76
C TYR A 381 5.84 -15.38 2.32
N ALA A 382 6.75 -14.53 1.84
CA ALA A 382 8.11 -14.95 1.52
C ALA A 382 8.87 -15.40 2.78
N ARG A 383 8.67 -14.70 3.90
CA ARG A 383 9.28 -15.04 5.20
C ARG A 383 8.82 -16.42 5.66
N ASP A 384 7.51 -16.67 5.63
CA ASP A 384 6.91 -17.95 6.02
C ASP A 384 7.49 -19.09 5.16
N ILE A 385 7.66 -18.89 3.84
CA ILE A 385 8.27 -19.88 2.94
C ILE A 385 9.75 -20.13 3.31
N VAL A 386 10.53 -19.08 3.58
CA VAL A 386 11.94 -19.22 3.98
C VAL A 386 12.07 -19.95 5.31
N GLU A 387 11.25 -19.61 6.32
CA GLU A 387 11.22 -20.30 7.62
C GLU A 387 10.92 -21.79 7.46
N GLN A 388 9.96 -22.15 6.61
CA GLN A 388 9.64 -23.54 6.29
C GLN A 388 10.80 -24.29 5.62
N ILE A 389 11.50 -23.65 4.69
CA ILE A 389 12.68 -24.24 4.02
C ILE A 389 13.80 -24.49 5.05
N VAL A 390 14.07 -23.51 5.92
CA VAL A 390 15.11 -23.60 6.96
C VAL A 390 14.78 -24.69 7.99
N ALA A 391 13.52 -24.80 8.41
CA ALA A 391 13.09 -25.80 9.38
C ALA A 391 13.04 -27.22 8.78
N GLY A 392 12.66 -27.36 7.51
CA GLY A 392 12.43 -28.67 6.87
C GLY A 392 13.69 -29.34 6.29
N ARG A 393 14.81 -28.62 6.18
CA ARG A 393 16.02 -29.17 5.55
C ARG A 393 16.77 -30.13 6.48
N ARG A 394 17.44 -31.11 5.87
CA ARG A 394 18.36 -32.04 6.57
C ARG A 394 19.84 -31.70 6.40
N ARG A 395 20.17 -30.84 5.42
CA ARG A 395 21.55 -30.44 5.07
C ARG A 395 21.84 -29.03 5.60
N ALA A 396 23.12 -28.66 5.64
CA ALA A 396 23.55 -27.29 5.94
C ALA A 396 22.91 -26.27 4.95
N MET A 397 22.76 -25.00 5.36
CA MET A 397 22.28 -23.98 4.42
C MET A 397 23.29 -23.79 3.29
N THR A 398 22.77 -23.59 2.08
CA THR A 398 23.58 -22.97 1.03
C THR A 398 23.75 -21.48 1.33
N HIS A 399 24.76 -20.84 0.72
CA HIS A 399 25.01 -19.42 0.91
C HIS A 399 23.79 -18.57 0.55
N GLU A 400 23.11 -18.88 -0.55
CA GLU A 400 21.92 -18.16 -1.03
C GLU A 400 20.76 -18.25 -0.03
N LEU A 401 20.59 -19.40 0.62
CA LEU A 401 19.54 -19.57 1.63
C LEU A 401 19.88 -18.80 2.92
N THR A 402 21.15 -18.72 3.29
CA THR A 402 21.59 -17.87 4.41
C THR A 402 21.29 -16.40 4.13
N GLU A 403 21.65 -15.89 2.95
CA GLU A 403 21.36 -14.50 2.56
C GLU A 403 19.84 -14.20 2.54
N LEU A 404 19.03 -15.16 2.08
CA LEU A 404 17.56 -15.03 2.14
C LEU A 404 17.05 -15.04 3.57
N ALA A 405 17.57 -15.91 4.45
CA ALA A 405 17.18 -15.97 5.85
C ALA A 405 17.54 -14.69 6.60
N GLU A 406 18.73 -14.13 6.35
CA GLU A 406 19.16 -12.84 6.90
C GLU A 406 18.26 -11.71 6.39
N MET A 407 17.99 -11.66 5.08
CA MET A 407 17.12 -10.64 4.48
C MET A 407 15.72 -10.62 5.10
N MET A 408 15.16 -11.79 5.45
CA MET A 408 13.81 -11.91 6.01
C MET A 408 13.78 -11.89 7.55
N GLY A 409 14.94 -11.73 8.20
CA GLY A 409 15.05 -11.74 9.67
C GLY A 409 14.71 -13.09 10.31
N CYS A 410 15.05 -14.19 9.61
CA CYS A 410 14.82 -15.57 10.05
C CYS A 410 16.06 -16.23 10.67
N SER A 411 17.21 -15.54 10.69
CA SER A 411 18.45 -16.01 11.30
C SER A 411 18.33 -16.07 12.83
N ARG A 412 18.62 -17.25 13.41
CA ARG A 412 18.82 -17.43 14.86
C ARG A 412 20.26 -17.19 15.23
#